data_AF-A0A7C5SJS9-F1
#
_entry.id   AF-A0A7C5SJS9-F1
#
_cell.length_a   1.000
_cell.length_b   1.000
_cell.length_c   1.000
_cell.angle_alpha   90.00
_cell.angle_beta   90.00
_cell.angle_gamma   90.00
#
_symmetry.space_group_name_H-M   'P 1'
#
loop_
_entity.id
_entity.type
_entity.pdbx_description
1 polymer ?
#
loop_
_entity_poly.entity_id
_entity_poly.type
_entity_poly.pdbx_seq_one_letter_code
_entity_poly.pdbx_strand_id
1 'polypeptide(L)'
;MGGGHAGIEAAWAAANLLAVTAGSPPDGLDAHPTETDRRDACPTKKSASTVALVTLDPSKIGEMSCNPAIGGLAKGQLVREIDAMGGLMGLLADATGIHFKVLNTSKGPAVHGPRCQSDKVAYAEAARAAIASRPEIEVIGGAVETLRVRGGRITGVGVRTPAG
;
A
#
# COMPACT_ATOMS: atom_id res chain seq x y z
N MET A 1 -3.80 -5.53 17.46
CA MET A 1 -2.38 -5.38 17.07
C MET A 1 -2.36 -4.79 15.68
N GLY A 2 -1.79 -3.59 15.53
CA GLY A 2 -1.80 -2.82 14.28
C GLY A 2 -0.91 -3.46 13.22
N GLY A 3 -1.54 -4.02 12.19
CA GLY A 3 -0.86 -4.68 11.07
C GLY A 3 -1.22 -4.11 9.70
N GLY A 4 -1.99 -3.02 9.63
CA GLY A 4 -2.61 -2.58 8.39
C GLY A 4 -1.64 -2.08 7.31
N HIS A 5 -0.52 -1.44 7.67
CA HIS A 5 0.30 -0.71 6.68
C HIS A 5 1.35 -1.58 5.97
N ALA A 6 2.04 -2.46 6.69
CA ALA A 6 3.16 -3.23 6.09
C ALA A 6 2.68 -4.21 5.00
N GLY A 7 1.53 -4.84 5.19
CA GLY A 7 0.95 -5.75 4.19
C GLY A 7 0.53 -5.03 2.90
N ILE A 8 0.05 -3.79 3.02
CA ILE A 8 -0.35 -2.94 1.89
C ILE A 8 0.87 -2.56 1.06
N GLU A 9 1.92 -2.06 1.70
CA GLU A 9 3.16 -1.69 1.01
C GLU A 9 3.78 -2.88 0.27
N ALA A 10 3.80 -4.06 0.90
CA ALA A 10 4.34 -5.27 0.27
C ALA A 10 3.49 -5.71 -0.94
N ALA A 11 2.17 -5.69 -0.82
CA ALA A 11 1.27 -6.05 -1.92
C ALA A 11 1.38 -5.04 -3.08
N TRP A 12 1.45 -3.74 -2.75
CA TRP A 12 1.64 -2.66 -3.71
C TRP A 12 2.96 -2.77 -4.46
N ALA A 13 4.06 -2.98 -3.75
CA ALA A 13 5.39 -3.15 -4.35
C ALA A 13 5.44 -4.39 -5.26
N ALA A 14 4.85 -5.51 -4.84
CA ALA A 14 4.77 -6.70 -5.67
C ALA A 14 3.96 -6.44 -6.95
N ALA A 15 2.81 -5.76 -6.84
CA ALA A 15 2.00 -5.41 -8.00
C ALA A 15 2.73 -4.45 -8.96
N ASN A 16 3.48 -3.46 -8.45
CA ASN A 16 4.33 -2.59 -9.27
C ASN A 16 5.36 -3.39 -10.08
N LEU A 17 6.05 -4.35 -9.46
CA LEU A 17 7.01 -5.20 -10.18
C LEU A 17 6.35 -6.00 -11.31
N LEU A 18 5.14 -6.49 -11.06
CA LEU A 18 4.38 -7.27 -12.05
C LEU A 18 3.88 -6.39 -13.20
N ALA A 19 3.39 -5.19 -12.91
CA ALA A 19 2.96 -4.21 -13.91
C ALA A 19 4.11 -3.80 -14.86
N VAL A 20 5.30 -3.56 -14.30
CA VAL A 20 6.51 -3.25 -15.09
C VAL A 20 6.88 -4.39 -16.03
N THR A 21 6.76 -5.65 -15.58
CA THR A 21 7.00 -6.82 -16.45
C THR A 21 5.95 -7.01 -17.54
N ALA A 22 4.75 -6.46 -17.35
CA ALA A 22 3.65 -6.49 -18.31
C ALA A 22 3.66 -5.29 -19.28
N GLY A 23 4.55 -4.32 -19.09
CA GLY A 23 4.67 -3.13 -19.95
C GLY A 23 3.74 -1.96 -19.58
N SER A 24 3.11 -1.99 -18.40
CA SER A 24 2.30 -0.87 -17.90
C SER A 24 3.14 0.06 -17.01
N PRO A 25 3.00 1.40 -17.13
CA PRO A 25 3.71 2.33 -16.26
C PRO A 25 3.30 2.17 -14.79
N PRO A 26 4.18 2.49 -13.83
CA PRO A 26 3.81 2.51 -12.42
C PRO A 26 2.86 3.69 -12.16
N ASP A 27 1.57 3.40 -11.99
CA ASP A 27 0.57 4.42 -11.68
C ASP A 27 0.78 4.94 -10.25
N GLY A 28 1.30 6.17 -10.14
CA GLY A 28 1.15 6.99 -8.94
C GLY A 28 -0.26 7.58 -8.90
N LEU A 29 -0.77 7.89 -7.70
CA LEU A 29 -2.11 8.50 -7.53
C LEU A 29 -2.27 9.88 -8.21
N ASP A 30 -1.19 10.45 -8.76
CA ASP A 30 -1.16 11.78 -9.41
C ASP A 30 -1.42 11.76 -10.93
N ALA A 31 -1.94 10.66 -11.48
CA ALA A 31 -2.38 10.64 -12.87
C ALA A 31 -3.62 11.54 -13.05
N HIS A 32 -3.40 12.83 -13.33
CA HIS A 32 -4.43 13.68 -13.93
C HIS A 32 -4.93 13.00 -15.22
N PRO A 33 -6.24 12.88 -15.44
CA PRO A 33 -6.76 12.25 -16.63
C PRO A 33 -6.45 13.13 -17.84
N THR A 34 -5.36 12.84 -18.56
CA THR A 34 -5.11 13.46 -19.86
C THR A 34 -6.09 12.85 -20.85
N GLU A 35 -6.84 13.72 -21.52
CA GLU A 35 -8.08 13.47 -22.28
C GLU A 35 -7.93 12.58 -23.54
N THR A 36 -6.83 11.84 -23.71
CA THR A 36 -6.51 11.16 -24.98
C THR A 36 -6.70 9.64 -24.97
N ASP A 37 -6.92 8.99 -23.83
CA ASP A 37 -6.96 7.51 -23.76
C ASP A 37 -8.37 6.89 -23.76
N ARG A 38 -9.34 7.53 -24.43
CA ARG A 38 -10.76 7.10 -24.43
C ARG A 38 -11.16 6.17 -25.59
N ARG A 39 -10.22 5.59 -26.33
CA ARG A 39 -10.53 4.65 -27.41
C ARG A 39 -9.59 3.46 -27.29
N ASP A 40 -10.18 2.28 -27.09
CA ASP A 40 -9.56 0.94 -27.11
C ASP A 40 -9.39 0.22 -25.77
N ALA A 41 -10.21 0.54 -24.76
CA ALA A 41 -10.42 -0.38 -23.63
C ALA A 41 -11.37 -1.53 -24.04
N CYS A 42 -10.79 -2.63 -24.51
CA CYS A 42 -11.45 -3.93 -24.66
C CYS A 42 -12.00 -4.42 -23.30
N PRO A 43 -13.22 -5.00 -23.21
CA PRO A 43 -13.77 -5.46 -21.94
C PRO A 43 -12.97 -6.64 -21.37
N THR A 44 -12.14 -6.32 -20.37
CA THR A 44 -11.79 -7.13 -19.19
C THR A 44 -11.47 -8.60 -19.45
N LYS A 45 -10.26 -8.86 -19.98
CA LYS A 45 -9.57 -10.11 -19.66
C LYS A 45 -9.04 -9.94 -18.24
N LYS A 46 -9.72 -10.50 -17.22
CA LYS A 46 -9.23 -10.54 -15.83
C LYS A 46 -7.85 -11.20 -15.88
N SER A 47 -6.78 -10.42 -15.75
CA SER A 47 -5.45 -10.98 -15.55
C SER A 47 -5.53 -11.82 -14.28
N ALA A 48 -4.98 -13.04 -14.30
CA ALA A 48 -4.89 -13.84 -13.09
C ALA A 48 -4.18 -13.02 -12.02
N SER A 49 -4.82 -12.83 -10.86
CA SER A 49 -4.23 -12.15 -9.71
C SER A 49 -2.93 -12.85 -9.35
N THR A 50 -1.82 -12.11 -9.38
CA THR A 50 -0.48 -12.65 -9.13
C THR A 50 -0.03 -12.42 -7.69
N VAL A 51 -0.72 -11.56 -6.94
CA VAL A 51 -0.44 -11.24 -5.54
C VAL A 51 -1.69 -11.49 -4.70
N ALA A 52 -1.58 -12.31 -3.65
CA ALA A 52 -2.65 -12.51 -2.68
C ALA A 52 -2.33 -11.76 -1.38
N LEU A 53 -3.15 -10.76 -1.03
CA LEU A 53 -3.11 -10.07 0.26
C LEU A 53 -4.07 -10.73 1.23
N VAL A 54 -3.55 -11.63 2.08
CA VAL A 54 -4.35 -12.31 3.09
C VAL A 54 -4.43 -11.47 4.37
N THR A 55 -5.64 -11.17 4.83
CA THR A 55 -5.87 -10.41 6.08
C THR A 55 -7.04 -11.01 6.85
N LEU A 56 -6.98 -10.93 8.18
CA LEU A 56 -8.07 -11.38 9.06
C LEU A 56 -9.37 -10.60 8.81
N ASP A 57 -9.23 -9.32 8.50
CA ASP A 57 -10.36 -8.40 8.30
C ASP A 57 -10.01 -7.40 7.19
N PRO A 58 -10.58 -7.58 5.98
CA PRO A 58 -10.38 -6.65 4.86
C PRO A 58 -10.78 -5.21 5.16
N SER A 59 -11.73 -5.00 6.09
CA SER A 59 -12.17 -3.65 6.44
C SER A 59 -11.11 -2.85 7.19
N LYS A 60 -10.11 -3.51 7.80
CA LYS A 60 -9.04 -2.88 8.59
C LYS A 60 -7.77 -2.57 7.80
N ILE A 61 -7.80 -2.78 6.50
CA ILE A 61 -6.73 -2.35 5.59
C ILE A 61 -6.56 -0.82 5.73
N GLY A 62 -5.34 -0.39 6.03
CA GLY A 62 -4.98 1.02 6.18
C GLY A 62 -5.29 1.61 7.56
N GLU A 63 -5.77 0.82 8.52
CA GLU A 63 -6.11 1.34 9.85
C GLU A 63 -4.86 1.82 10.62
N MET A 64 -4.95 3.04 11.18
CA MET A 64 -3.95 3.62 12.08
C MET A 64 -4.24 3.29 13.55
N SER A 65 -3.65 2.20 14.05
CA SER A 65 -3.93 1.68 15.39
C SER A 65 -3.48 2.54 16.56
N CYS A 66 -2.51 3.44 16.34
CA CYS A 66 -1.91 4.25 17.40
C CYS A 66 -2.19 5.75 17.14
N ASN A 67 -1.14 6.51 16.82
CA ASN A 67 -1.22 7.94 16.53
C ASN A 67 -1.64 8.16 15.06
N PRO A 68 -2.57 9.08 14.77
CA PRO A 68 -2.85 9.54 13.40
C PRO A 68 -1.69 10.36 12.81
N ALA A 69 -0.50 9.76 12.73
CA ALA A 69 0.72 10.44 12.31
C ALA A 69 1.57 9.55 11.42
N ILE A 70 2.01 10.10 10.30
CA ILE A 70 2.98 9.48 9.40
C ILE A 70 4.29 10.28 9.49
N GLY A 71 5.42 9.58 9.55
CA GLY A 71 6.74 10.17 9.68
C GLY A 71 7.12 10.58 11.11
N GLY A 72 7.92 11.63 11.24
CA GLY A 72 8.62 12.04 12.46
C GLY A 72 10.13 12.02 12.29
N LEU A 73 10.89 12.17 13.39
CA LEU A 73 12.34 12.35 13.31
C LEU A 73 13.06 11.19 12.62
N ALA A 74 12.84 9.94 13.08
CA ALA A 74 13.42 8.76 12.43
C ALA A 74 12.52 8.22 11.31
N LYS A 75 11.21 8.14 11.58
CA LYS A 75 10.25 7.53 10.64
C LYS A 75 10.04 8.35 9.38
N GLY A 76 10.26 9.66 9.40
CA GLY A 76 10.09 10.53 8.24
C GLY A 76 11.05 10.20 7.10
N GLN A 77 12.29 9.77 7.43
CA GLN A 77 13.24 9.29 6.43
C GLN A 77 12.77 7.98 5.81
N LEU A 78 12.32 7.02 6.63
CA LEU A 78 11.76 5.75 6.13
C LEU A 78 10.56 5.96 5.20
N VAL A 79 9.67 6.90 5.54
CA VAL A 79 8.53 7.25 4.67
C VAL A 79 9.01 7.78 3.32
N ARG A 80 10.04 8.63 3.31
CA ARG A 80 10.63 9.17 2.06
C ARG A 80 11.39 8.11 1.25
N GLU A 81 12.03 7.15 1.92
CA GLU A 81 12.66 6.01 1.24
C GLU A 81 11.59 5.11 0.60
N ILE A 82 10.50 4.81 1.30
CA ILE A 82 9.36 4.05 0.76
C ILE A 82 8.76 4.77 -0.45
N ASP A 83 8.52 6.08 -0.33
CA ASP A 83 8.01 6.95 -1.39
C ASP A 83 8.92 6.92 -2.63
N ALA A 84 10.23 7.07 -2.44
CA ALA A 84 11.22 7.01 -3.52
C ALA A 84 11.28 5.63 -4.23
N MET A 85 10.92 4.55 -3.52
CA MET A 85 10.79 3.19 -4.10
C MET A 85 9.42 2.94 -4.77
N GLY A 86 8.55 3.95 -4.86
CA GLY A 86 7.21 3.83 -5.43
C GLY A 86 6.20 3.20 -4.48
N GLY A 87 6.46 3.27 -3.18
CA GLY A 87 5.52 2.86 -2.13
C GLY A 87 4.35 3.83 -1.96
N LEU A 88 3.35 3.40 -1.20
CA LEU A 88 2.06 4.07 -1.13
C LEU A 88 1.96 5.04 0.06
N MET A 89 2.76 4.83 1.11
CA MET A 89 2.67 5.55 2.39
C MET A 89 2.78 7.07 2.29
N GLY A 90 3.70 7.57 1.44
CA GLY A 90 3.89 9.00 1.21
C GLY A 90 2.65 9.63 0.56
N LEU A 91 2.19 9.03 -0.54
CA LEU A 91 1.02 9.47 -1.30
C LEU A 91 -0.25 9.49 -0.43
N LEU A 92 -0.48 8.45 0.37
CA LEU A 92 -1.63 8.41 1.28
C LEU A 92 -1.55 9.49 2.36
N ALA A 93 -0.36 9.71 2.92
CA ALA A 93 -0.16 10.74 3.94
C ALA A 93 -0.38 12.16 3.40
N ASP A 94 -0.01 12.40 2.13
CA ASP A 94 -0.23 13.67 1.46
C ASP A 94 -1.70 13.87 1.09
N ALA A 95 -2.37 12.82 0.59
CA ALA A 95 -3.79 12.87 0.22
C ALA A 95 -4.74 13.07 1.42
N THR A 96 -4.37 12.57 2.61
CA THR A 96 -5.24 12.57 3.79
C THR A 96 -4.68 13.39 4.96
N GLY A 97 -3.64 14.17 4.68
CA GLY A 97 -2.98 15.01 5.67
C GLY A 97 -3.83 16.21 6.10
N ILE A 98 -3.93 16.41 7.41
CA ILE A 98 -4.56 17.55 8.06
C ILE A 98 -3.51 18.63 8.37
N HIS A 99 -2.31 18.21 8.79
CA HIS A 99 -1.26 19.14 9.18
C HIS A 99 0.14 18.57 8.96
N PHE A 100 0.99 19.35 8.30
CA PHE A 100 2.36 18.98 7.95
C PHE A 100 3.37 19.83 8.72
N LYS A 101 4.43 19.19 9.21
CA LYS A 101 5.55 19.86 9.88
C LYS A 101 6.86 19.14 9.60
N VAL A 102 7.92 19.91 9.41
CA VAL A 102 9.29 19.39 9.47
C VAL A 102 9.80 19.57 10.91
N LEU A 103 10.26 18.48 11.52
CA LEU A 103 10.88 18.50 12.84
C LEU A 103 12.38 18.84 12.73
N ASN A 104 12.95 19.41 13.80
CA ASN A 104 14.37 19.81 13.88
C ASN A 104 14.82 20.82 12.82
N THR A 105 13.93 21.71 12.36
CA THR A 105 14.26 22.75 11.37
C THR A 105 15.33 23.74 11.83
N SER A 106 15.52 23.91 13.15
CA SER A 106 16.59 24.74 13.72
C SER A 106 17.98 24.09 13.68
N LYS A 107 18.07 22.81 13.30
CA LYS A 107 19.32 22.06 13.12
C LYS A 107 19.58 21.86 11.62
N GLY A 108 20.75 21.31 11.28
CA GLY A 108 21.10 21.03 9.88
C GLY A 108 20.12 20.06 9.18
N PRO A 109 20.04 20.10 7.85
CA PRO A 109 19.07 19.33 7.06
C PRO A 109 19.19 17.82 7.24
N ALA A 110 20.39 17.32 7.56
CA ALA A 110 20.65 15.90 7.81
C ALA A 110 19.86 15.31 8.99
N VAL A 111 19.30 16.14 9.88
CA VAL A 111 18.50 15.69 11.04
C VAL A 111 17.05 16.16 10.98
N HIS A 112 16.60 16.64 9.82
CA HIS A 112 15.20 17.04 9.61
C HIS A 112 14.31 15.80 9.49
N GLY A 113 13.13 15.86 10.09
CA GLY A 113 12.16 14.76 10.07
C GLY A 113 10.78 15.22 9.61
N PRO A 114 10.35 14.93 8.37
CA PRO A 114 9.02 15.28 7.91
C PRO A 114 7.97 14.48 8.69
N ARG A 115 6.87 15.16 9.07
CA ARG A 115 5.77 14.60 9.84
C ARG A 115 4.45 15.13 9.31
N CYS A 116 3.52 14.21 9.08
CA CYS A 116 2.14 14.51 8.73
C CYS A 116 1.21 14.02 9.85
N GLN A 117 0.23 14.83 10.25
CA GLN A 117 -0.99 14.37 10.92
C GLN A 117 -2.03 14.09 9.86
N SER A 118 -2.62 12.90 9.86
CA SER A 118 -3.55 12.47 8.82
C SER A 118 -4.89 12.08 9.42
N ASP A 119 -5.98 12.29 8.68
CA ASP A 119 -7.28 11.76 9.06
C ASP A 119 -7.26 10.22 9.00
N LYS A 120 -7.64 9.55 10.11
CA LYS A 120 -7.58 8.08 10.20
C LYS A 120 -8.55 7.38 9.25
N VAL A 121 -9.74 7.95 9.09
CA VAL A 121 -10.82 7.36 8.28
C VAL A 121 -10.45 7.55 6.82
N ALA A 122 -10.11 8.77 6.43
CA ALA A 122 -9.72 9.07 5.06
C ALA A 122 -8.48 8.28 4.63
N TYR A 123 -7.49 8.11 5.51
CA TYR A 123 -6.29 7.31 5.20
C TYR A 123 -6.65 5.84 4.94
N ALA A 124 -7.47 5.23 5.79
CA ALA A 124 -7.90 3.84 5.60
C ALA A 124 -8.75 3.67 4.33
N GLU A 125 -9.62 4.63 4.02
CA GLU A 125 -10.40 4.67 2.78
C GLU A 125 -9.52 4.79 1.54
N ALA A 126 -8.58 5.73 1.52
CA ALA A 126 -7.65 5.92 0.42
C ALA A 126 -6.77 4.68 0.21
N ALA A 127 -6.28 4.05 1.29
CA ALA A 127 -5.50 2.82 1.20
C ALA A 127 -6.31 1.64 0.63
N ARG A 128 -7.57 1.47 1.05
CA ARG A 128 -8.46 0.44 0.51
C ARG A 128 -8.80 0.70 -0.95
N ALA A 129 -9.06 1.95 -1.32
CA ALA A 129 -9.34 2.34 -2.70
C ALA A 129 -8.13 2.05 -3.62
N ALA A 130 -6.92 2.40 -3.17
CA ALA A 130 -5.69 2.11 -3.89
C ALA A 130 -5.47 0.60 -4.08
N ILE A 131 -5.65 -0.21 -3.05
CA ILE A 131 -5.52 -1.68 -3.20
C ILE A 131 -6.61 -2.25 -4.12
N ALA A 132 -7.84 -1.77 -4.01
CA ALA A 132 -8.95 -2.24 -4.83
C ALA A 132 -8.84 -1.83 -6.32
N SER A 133 -8.10 -0.77 -6.64
CA SER A 133 -7.86 -0.35 -8.02
C SER A 133 -6.84 -1.21 -8.76
N ARG A 134 -6.10 -2.09 -8.06
CA ARG A 134 -5.05 -2.94 -8.63
C ARG A 134 -5.55 -4.34 -8.98
N PRO A 135 -5.71 -4.69 -10.26
CA PRO A 135 -6.19 -6.02 -10.65
C PRO A 135 -5.19 -7.15 -10.34
N GLU A 136 -3.92 -6.84 -10.08
CA GLU A 136 -2.89 -7.82 -9.73
C GLU A 136 -3.01 -8.30 -8.28
N ILE A 137 -3.72 -7.54 -7.42
CA ILE A 137 -3.88 -7.81 -6.00
C ILE A 137 -5.25 -8.40 -5.71
N GLU A 138 -5.27 -9.59 -5.13
CA GLU A 138 -6.47 -10.22 -4.60
C GLU A 138 -6.47 -10.16 -3.08
N VAL A 139 -7.49 -9.53 -2.49
CA VAL A 139 -7.65 -9.47 -1.03
C VAL A 139 -8.43 -10.69 -0.55
N ILE A 140 -7.82 -11.49 0.33
CA ILE A 140 -8.41 -12.70 0.89
C ILE A 140 -8.67 -12.51 2.38
N GLY A 141 -9.93 -12.57 2.78
CA GLY A 141 -10.34 -12.60 4.18
C GLY A 141 -10.05 -13.97 4.80
N GLY A 142 -9.14 -14.04 5.77
CA GLY A 142 -8.81 -15.28 6.45
C GLY A 142 -7.53 -15.25 7.27
N ALA A 143 -7.30 -16.33 8.00
CA ALA A 143 -6.08 -16.53 8.76
C ALA A 143 -5.13 -17.46 8.00
N VAL A 144 -3.87 -17.06 7.84
CA VAL A 144 -2.82 -17.98 7.38
C VAL A 144 -2.46 -18.91 8.55
N GLU A 145 -2.65 -20.22 8.38
CA GLU A 145 -2.42 -21.21 9.44
C GLU A 145 -1.23 -22.12 9.17
N THR A 146 -0.91 -22.36 7.89
CA THR A 146 0.14 -23.30 7.51
C THR A 146 0.98 -22.77 6.35
N LEU A 147 2.27 -23.11 6.36
CA LEU A 147 3.18 -22.87 5.25
C LEU A 147 3.50 -24.20 4.57
N ARG A 148 3.37 -24.27 3.24
CA ARG A 148 3.75 -25.44 2.45
C ARG A 148 5.20 -25.28 2.00
N VAL A 149 6.08 -26.12 2.53
CA VAL A 149 7.52 -26.07 2.22
C VAL A 149 7.94 -27.33 1.46
N ARG A 150 8.61 -27.16 0.32
CA ARG A 150 9.18 -28.25 -0.47
C ARG A 150 10.62 -27.92 -0.85
N GLY A 151 11.56 -28.79 -0.51
CA GLY A 151 12.98 -28.60 -0.82
C GLY A 151 13.55 -27.29 -0.27
N GLY A 152 13.16 -26.89 0.95
CA GLY A 152 13.61 -25.64 1.58
C GLY A 152 12.97 -24.36 1.04
N ARG A 153 12.01 -24.46 0.11
CA ARG A 153 11.30 -23.32 -0.47
C ARG A 153 9.83 -23.29 -0.07
N ILE A 154 9.30 -22.11 0.21
CA ILE A 154 7.86 -21.90 0.40
C ILE A 154 7.18 -22.03 -0.98
N THR A 155 6.16 -22.88 -1.06
CA THR A 155 5.41 -23.19 -2.29
C THR A 155 3.93 -22.83 -2.18
N GLY A 156 3.48 -22.41 -1.00
CA GLY A 156 2.11 -21.97 -0.78
C GLY A 156 1.80 -21.79 0.70
N VAL A 157 0.59 -21.32 0.97
CA VAL A 157 0.06 -21.11 2.30
C VAL A 157 -1.32 -21.76 2.42
N GLY A 158 -1.64 -22.32 3.59
CA GLY A 158 -3.00 -22.74 3.92
C GLY A 158 -3.71 -21.61 4.62
N VAL A 159 -4.83 -21.17 4.06
CA VAL A 159 -5.66 -20.09 4.61
C VAL A 159 -6.95 -20.71 5.12
N ARG A 160 -7.27 -20.45 6.39
CA ARG A 160 -8.59 -20.71 6.94
C ARG A 160 -9.46 -19.48 6.69
N THR A 161 -10.40 -19.62 5.76
CA THR A 161 -11.43 -18.61 5.52
C THR A 161 -12.48 -18.68 6.63
N PRO A 162 -13.08 -17.56 7.06
CA PRO A 162 -14.26 -17.60 7.93
C PRO A 162 -15.33 -18.47 7.27
N ALA A 163 -16.02 -19.31 8.04
CA ALA A 163 -17.20 -20.00 7.55
C ALA A 163 -18.24 -18.94 7.17
N GLY A 164 -18.69 -18.97 5.92
CA GLY A 164 -19.82 -18.17 5.45
C GLY A 164 -21.14 -18.69 5.99
#